data_AF-X1RDZ6-F1
#
_entry.id   AF-X1RDZ6-F1
#
_cell.length_a   1.000
_cell.length_b   1.000
_cell.length_c   1.000
_cell.angle_alpha   90.00
_cell.angle_beta   90.00
_cell.angle_gamma   90.00
#
_symmetry.space_group_name_H-M   'P 1'
#
loop_
_entity.id
_entity.type
_entity.pdbx_description
1 polymer ?
#
loop_
_entity_poly.entity_id
_entity_poly.type
_entity_poly.pdbx_seq_one_letter_code
_entity_poly.pdbx_strand_id
1 'polypeptide(L)'
;PNGMIIVTGPTGSGKTTTLYAFLKEIQKPESKIITIEDPIEYHLKGISQTQVNPTKGYDFANGLRSIMRQDPDVVLVGNIK
;
A
#
# COMPACT_ATOMS: atom_id res chain seq x y z
N PRO A 1 -1.89 2.05 18.62
CA PRO A 1 -2.67 0.84 18.28
C PRO A 1 -2.23 0.32 16.92
N ASN A 2 -1.66 -0.88 16.85
CA ASN A 2 -1.01 -1.41 15.64
C ASN A 2 -1.54 -2.82 15.35
N GLY A 3 -1.62 -3.19 14.08
CA GLY A 3 -2.08 -4.52 13.66
C GLY A 3 -1.82 -4.75 12.17
N MET A 4 -1.99 -6.00 11.75
CA MET A 4 -1.87 -6.42 10.36
C MET A 4 -3.18 -7.02 9.89
N ILE A 5 -3.65 -6.57 8.73
CA ILE A 5 -4.83 -7.13 8.05
C ILE A 5 -4.35 -7.78 6.76
N ILE A 6 -4.72 -9.03 6.54
CA ILE A 6 -4.38 -9.79 5.34
C ILE A 6 -5.66 -10.09 4.57
N VAL A 7 -5.70 -9.71 3.30
CA VAL A 7 -6.78 -10.05 2.36
C VAL A 7 -6.25 -11.09 1.39
N THR A 8 -6.84 -12.29 1.42
CA THR A 8 -6.43 -13.43 0.57
C THR A 8 -7.55 -13.87 -0.36
N GLY A 9 -7.20 -14.62 -1.41
CA GLY A 9 -8.12 -15.10 -2.44
C GLY A 9 -7.41 -15.27 -3.79
N PRO A 10 -8.03 -15.99 -4.75
CA PRO A 10 -7.46 -16.21 -6.08
C PRO A 10 -7.33 -14.90 -6.88
N THR A 11 -6.65 -14.96 -8.02
CA THR A 11 -6.62 -13.84 -8.96
C THR A 11 -8.04 -13.47 -9.39
N GLY A 12 -8.33 -12.17 -9.50
CA GLY A 12 -9.66 -11.68 -9.87
C GLY A 12 -10.70 -11.66 -8.75
N SER A 13 -10.36 -12.06 -7.51
CA SER A 13 -11.30 -12.06 -6.37
C SER A 13 -11.56 -10.67 -5.75
N GLY A 14 -11.06 -9.58 -6.35
CA GLY A 14 -11.31 -8.22 -5.88
C GLY A 14 -10.43 -7.72 -4.72
N LYS A 15 -9.32 -8.40 -4.38
CA LYS A 15 -8.44 -8.03 -3.24
C LYS A 15 -8.02 -6.56 -3.25
N THR A 16 -7.46 -6.07 -4.37
CA THR A 16 -7.01 -4.68 -4.49
C THR A 16 -8.17 -3.71 -4.34
N THR A 17 -9.33 -4.02 -4.94
CA THR A 17 -10.56 -3.23 -4.81
C THR A 17 -10.99 -3.11 -3.35
N THR A 18 -10.98 -4.22 -2.60
CA THR A 18 -11.33 -4.23 -1.17
C THR A 18 -10.34 -3.41 -0.34
N LEU A 19 -9.04 -3.60 -0.56
CA LEU A 19 -8.02 -2.84 0.17
C LEU A 19 -8.10 -1.33 -0.12
N TYR A 20 -8.32 -0.95 -1.37
CA TYR A 20 -8.52 0.45 -1.74
C TYR A 20 -9.79 1.04 -1.13
N ALA A 21 -10.87 0.25 -0.99
CA ALA A 21 -12.07 0.69 -0.30
C ALA A 21 -11.80 0.96 1.17
N PHE A 22 -11.02 0.10 1.86
CA PHE A 22 -10.60 0.35 3.24
C PHE A 22 -9.75 1.61 3.36
N LEU A 23 -8.79 1.81 2.46
CA LEU A 23 -7.96 3.01 2.47
C LEU A 23 -8.79 4.28 2.27
N LYS A 24 -9.75 4.28 1.33
CA LYS A 24 -10.66 5.42 1.12
C LYS A 24 -11.51 5.72 2.35
N GLU A 25 -12.01 4.70 3.04
CA GLU A 25 -12.84 4.85 4.23
C GLU A 25 -12.08 5.49 5.40
N ILE A 26 -10.81 5.11 5.59
CA ILE A 26 -10.00 5.62 6.69
C ILE A 26 -9.21 6.88 6.33
N GLN A 27 -9.22 7.31 5.05
CA GLN A 27 -8.44 8.46 4.60
C GLN A 27 -8.95 9.74 5.26
N LYS A 28 -8.05 10.40 5.99
CA LYS A 28 -8.28 11.72 6.58
C LYS A 28 -7.07 12.62 6.29
N PRO A 29 -7.23 13.95 6.23
CA PRO A 29 -6.14 14.88 5.95
C PRO A 29 -4.92 14.73 6.88
N GLU A 30 -5.15 14.36 8.13
CA GLU A 30 -4.12 14.16 9.16
C GLU A 30 -3.42 12.80 9.10
N SER A 31 -3.95 11.82 8.35
CA SER A 31 -3.40 10.47 8.30
C SER A 31 -2.41 10.31 7.14
N LYS A 32 -1.16 9.97 7.48
CA LYS A 32 -0.10 9.68 6.51
C LYS A 32 -0.20 8.23 6.02
N ILE A 33 -0.96 8.04 4.94
CA ILE A 33 -1.13 6.76 4.27
C ILE A 33 -0.14 6.64 3.11
N ILE A 34 0.68 5.58 3.12
CA ILE A 34 1.65 5.30 2.05
C ILE A 34 1.49 3.86 1.55
N THR A 35 1.52 3.66 0.23
CA THR A 35 1.42 2.33 -0.40
C THR A 35 2.67 1.98 -1.19
N ILE A 36 2.95 0.67 -1.27
CA ILE A 36 3.90 0.09 -2.24
C ILE A 36 3.22 -1.03 -3.03
N GLU A 37 3.24 -0.89 -4.36
CA GLU A 37 2.40 -1.68 -5.27
C GLU A 37 3.16 -2.07 -6.55
N ASP A 38 2.66 -3.08 -7.27
CA ASP A 38 3.27 -3.61 -8.51
C ASP A 38 2.21 -4.20 -9.47
N PRO A 39 1.66 -3.42 -10.41
CA PRO A 39 1.71 -1.95 -10.51
C PRO A 39 0.65 -1.27 -9.62
N ILE A 40 0.60 0.06 -9.65
CA ILE A 40 -0.55 0.82 -9.11
C ILE A 40 -1.73 0.66 -10.08
N GLU A 41 -2.88 0.19 -9.60
CA GLU A 41 -4.08 -0.01 -10.44
C GLU A 41 -4.70 1.32 -10.90
N TYR A 42 -4.85 2.26 -9.96
CA TYR A 42 -5.28 3.63 -10.19
C TYR A 42 -4.91 4.51 -8.99
N HIS A 43 -4.89 5.83 -9.20
CA HIS A 43 -4.49 6.78 -8.19
C HIS A 43 -5.62 7.12 -7.21
N LEU A 44 -5.32 7.05 -5.91
CA LEU A 44 -6.16 7.44 -4.80
C LEU A 44 -5.79 8.85 -4.34
N LYS A 45 -6.77 9.77 -4.38
CA LYS A 45 -6.57 11.14 -3.92
C LYS A 45 -6.23 11.14 -2.42
N GLY A 46 -5.21 11.92 -2.04
CA GLY A 46 -4.81 12.08 -0.65
C GLY A 46 -3.98 10.93 -0.08
N ILE A 47 -3.55 9.97 -0.93
CA ILE A 47 -2.71 8.84 -0.53
C ILE A 47 -1.42 8.86 -1.35
N SER A 48 -0.28 8.67 -0.67
CA SER A 48 1.00 8.56 -1.35
C SER A 48 1.18 7.13 -1.87
N GLN A 49 1.16 6.94 -3.18
CA GLN A 49 1.32 5.61 -3.78
C GLN A 49 2.66 5.51 -4.49
N THR A 50 3.43 4.47 -4.17
CA THR A 50 4.70 4.16 -4.83
C THR A 50 4.61 2.84 -5.57
N GLN A 51 5.22 2.78 -6.75
CA GLN A 51 5.30 1.57 -7.54
C GLN A 51 6.69 0.94 -7.41
N VAL A 52 6.72 -0.39 -7.29
CA VAL A 52 7.95 -1.19 -7.35
C VAL A 52 8.71 -0.87 -8.64
N ASN A 53 10.02 -0.71 -8.51
CA ASN A 53 10.94 -0.45 -9.59
C ASN A 53 12.20 -1.32 -9.43
N PRO A 54 12.20 -2.55 -9.98
CA PRO A 54 13.31 -3.49 -9.83
C PRO A 54 14.61 -2.97 -10.46
N THR A 55 14.54 -2.19 -11.55
CA THR A 55 15.75 -1.67 -12.22
C THR A 55 16.47 -0.61 -11.38
N LYS A 56 15.77 0.02 -10.44
CA LYS A 56 16.35 0.96 -9.46
C LYS A 56 16.58 0.31 -8.08
N GLY A 57 16.41 -1.00 -7.94
CA GLY A 57 16.52 -1.71 -6.66
C GLY A 57 15.40 -1.38 -5.66
N TYR A 58 14.32 -0.76 -6.11
CA TYR A 58 13.16 -0.40 -5.28
C TYR A 58 12.13 -1.54 -5.33
N ASP A 59 12.37 -2.59 -4.54
CA ASP A 59 11.45 -3.72 -4.36
C ASP A 59 10.53 -3.54 -3.14
N PHE A 60 9.64 -4.50 -2.90
CA PHE A 60 8.73 -4.46 -1.73
C PHE A 60 9.47 -4.34 -0.40
N ALA A 61 10.58 -5.05 -0.21
CA ALA A 61 11.30 -5.06 1.06
C ALA A 61 12.03 -3.74 1.30
N ASN A 62 12.77 -3.25 0.31
CA ASN A 62 13.50 -1.98 0.37
C ASN A 62 12.55 -0.78 0.39
N GLY A 63 11.46 -0.86 -0.37
CA GLY A 63 10.41 0.15 -0.35
C GLY A 63 9.69 0.21 0.98
N LEU A 64 9.28 -0.93 1.56
CA LEU A 64 8.69 -0.97 2.90
C LEU A 64 9.65 -0.39 3.96
N ARG A 65 10.93 -0.78 3.96
CA ARG A 65 11.94 -0.19 4.87
C ARG A 65 12.06 1.33 4.70
N SER A 66 11.95 1.82 3.47
CA SER A 66 12.01 3.25 3.17
C SER A 66 10.74 3.99 3.61
N ILE A 67 9.56 3.37 3.42
CA ILE A 67 8.27 3.88 3.88
C ILE A 67 8.25 4.00 5.41
N MET A 68 8.73 3.01 6.15
CA MET A 68 8.77 3.06 7.62
C MET A 68 9.60 4.22 8.18
N ARG A 69 10.59 4.73 7.42
CA ARG A 69 11.38 5.92 7.80
C ARG A 69 10.65 7.24 7.56
N GLN A 70 9.50 7.21 6.90
CA GLN A 70 8.67 8.38 6.67
C GLN A 70 7.66 8.62 7.80
N ASP A 71 7.67 7.84 8.88
CA ASP A 71 6.69 7.94 9.98
C ASP A 71 5.23 7.82 9.48
N PRO A 72 4.86 6.73 8.77
CA PRO A 72 3.50 6.54 8.25
C PRO A 72 2.53 6.06 9.34
N ASP A 73 1.28 6.50 9.28
CA ASP A 73 0.20 5.98 10.14
C ASP A 73 -0.35 4.65 9.63
N VAL A 74 -0.44 4.52 8.30
CA VAL A 74 -0.97 3.33 7.62
C VAL A 74 -0.10 3.00 6.42
N VAL A 75 0.27 1.72 6.31
CA VAL A 75 1.00 1.20 5.16
C VAL A 75 0.18 0.12 4.47
N LEU A 76 -0.02 0.28 3.17
CA LEU A 76 -0.46 -0.82 2.31
C LEU A 76 0.76 -1.38 1.59
N VAL A 77 0.99 -2.66 1.77
CA VAL A 77 1.89 -3.44 0.91
C VAL A 77 0.98 -4.23 -0.01
N GLY A 78 1.25 -4.20 -1.32
CA GLY A 78 0.51 -4.98 -2.31
C GLY A 78 0.68 -6.50 -2.11
N ASN A 79 1.07 -7.22 -3.16
CA ASN A 79 1.30 -8.66 -3.01
C ASN A 79 2.61 -8.92 -2.27
N ILE A 80 2.52 -9.53 -1.09
CA ILE A 80 3.67 -10.13 -0.39
C ILE A 80 3.96 -11.48 -1.07
N LYS A 81 5.18 -11.65 -1.59
CA LYS A 81 5.68 -12.90 -2.15
C LYS A 81 6.69 -13.53 -1.22
#